data_AF-A0A139SNJ0-F1
#
_entry.id   AF-A0A139SNJ0-F1
#
_cell.length_a   1.000
_cell.length_b   1.000
_cell.length_c   1.000
_cell.angle_alpha   90.00
_cell.angle_beta   90.00
_cell.angle_gamma   90.00
#
_symmetry.space_group_name_H-M   'P 1'
#
loop_
_entity.id
_entity.type
_entity.pdbx_description
1 polymer ?
#
loop_
_entity_poly.entity_id
_entity_poly.type
_entity_poly.pdbx_seq_one_letter_code
_entity_poly.pdbx_strand_id
1 'polypeptide(L)'
;MISSVAFHNFKALREARVELRPFNLIVGPNGSGKTSLIQALLRLRTLARLHAGGAGTVESVNVERAVLEFRFTAPYEAALARLSCVEQIVCDQIELSGVADSERGALLGKIEGIRAYLFDHYAMAEPSLYTPVEAQSQAGRQREAREKNGSDTLASNGGNLAAALAALHERHPENFAQLEAEFRQIVPEFAGIEVSRRGGVAESGETLELGLRLRGGSGPGGRGEVVTADNLSQGTLYLLAVLFLVFQPAPPSVVCIEEIDRGMHPRWLRALRDLLYRLSYPRDFGQSRAPVQVLATTHSPYLLDLFKDHPEEIIISQKCGLSAHFERLSDRADLGALLGEASLGDLWFSGILGGVPEEEAF
;
A
#
# COMPACT_ATOMS: atom_id res chain seq x y z
N MET A 1 2.65 -10.15 -11.52
CA MET A 1 2.10 -8.79 -11.31
C MET A 1 2.85 -7.83 -12.23
N ILE A 2 2.99 -6.54 -11.95
CA ILE A 2 3.64 -5.58 -12.87
C ILE A 2 5.15 -5.84 -12.82
N SER A 3 5.78 -6.02 -13.97
CA SER A 3 7.23 -6.25 -14.08
C SER A 3 8.00 -4.95 -14.24
N SER A 4 7.44 -3.96 -14.96
CA SER A 4 8.07 -2.67 -15.12
C SER A 4 7.05 -1.57 -15.40
N VAL A 5 7.42 -0.33 -15.07
CA VAL A 5 6.72 0.89 -15.47
C VAL A 5 7.70 1.82 -16.18
N ALA A 6 7.34 2.27 -17.38
CA ALA A 6 8.06 3.33 -18.09
C ALA A 6 7.22 4.61 -18.15
N PHE A 7 7.89 5.74 -18.02
CA PHE A 7 7.32 7.07 -17.91
C PHE A 7 7.90 7.95 -19.01
N HIS A 8 7.02 8.50 -19.84
CA HIS A 8 7.34 9.51 -20.84
C HIS A 8 6.59 10.80 -20.47
N ASN A 9 7.31 11.86 -20.14
CA ASN A 9 6.78 13.18 -19.80
C ASN A 9 5.72 13.24 -18.68
N PHE A 10 5.73 12.28 -17.74
CA PHE A 10 4.77 12.22 -16.63
C PHE A 10 5.31 12.91 -15.38
N LYS A 11 4.79 14.12 -15.07
CA LYS A 11 5.27 14.95 -13.95
C LYS A 11 6.79 15.19 -14.03
N ALA A 12 7.56 14.89 -12.97
CA ALA A 12 9.02 14.97 -12.98
C ALA A 12 9.69 13.80 -13.72
N LEU A 13 8.94 12.75 -14.08
CA LEU A 13 9.47 11.54 -14.74
C LEU A 13 9.39 11.75 -16.27
N ARG A 14 10.48 12.25 -16.86
CA ARG A 14 10.55 12.60 -18.30
C ARG A 14 10.80 11.39 -19.19
N GLU A 15 11.84 10.62 -18.89
CA GLU A 15 12.20 9.37 -19.56
C GLU A 15 12.74 8.43 -18.48
N ALA A 16 11.84 7.98 -17.60
CA ALA A 16 12.19 7.16 -16.46
C ALA A 16 11.62 5.76 -16.63
N ARG A 17 12.34 4.75 -16.16
CA ARG A 17 11.86 3.37 -16.10
C ARG A 17 12.19 2.78 -14.75
N VAL A 18 11.28 1.97 -14.23
CA VAL A 18 11.48 1.22 -13.00
C VAL A 18 11.02 -0.21 -13.21
N GLU A 19 11.92 -1.16 -12.97
CA GLU A 19 11.55 -2.57 -12.83
C GLU A 19 10.90 -2.75 -11.46
N LEU A 20 9.95 -3.67 -11.32
CA LEU A 20 9.26 -3.94 -10.07
C LEU A 20 9.41 -5.42 -9.71
N ARG A 21 9.82 -5.66 -8.47
CA ARG A 21 9.93 -6.99 -7.85
C ARG A 21 8.68 -7.29 -7.02
N PRO A 22 8.55 -8.49 -6.43
CA PRO A 22 7.46 -8.76 -5.49
C PRO A 22 7.44 -7.76 -4.32
N PHE A 23 8.60 -7.37 -3.78
CA PHE A 23 8.73 -6.31 -2.79
C PHE A 23 9.64 -5.19 -3.30
N ASN A 24 9.25 -3.93 -3.05
CA ASN A 24 10.00 -2.75 -3.46
C ASN A 24 9.96 -1.70 -2.35
N LEU A 25 11.12 -1.37 -1.78
CA LEU A 25 11.29 -0.24 -0.87
C LEU A 25 11.83 0.96 -1.66
N ILE A 26 11.12 2.09 -1.61
CA ILE A 26 11.46 3.28 -2.38
C ILE A 26 11.91 4.39 -1.42
N VAL A 27 13.15 4.85 -1.59
CA VAL A 27 13.75 5.96 -0.82
C VAL A 27 14.13 7.11 -1.75
N GLY A 28 14.20 8.33 -1.25
CA GLY A 28 14.51 9.51 -2.06
C GLY A 28 14.02 10.82 -1.45
N PRO A 29 14.41 11.99 -1.97
CA PRO A 29 13.96 13.28 -1.45
C PRO A 29 12.51 13.59 -1.85
N ASN A 30 11.94 14.66 -1.28
CA ASN A 30 10.61 15.11 -1.65
C ASN A 30 10.58 15.58 -3.12
N GLY A 31 9.52 15.20 -3.84
CA GLY A 31 9.38 15.51 -5.27
C GLY A 31 10.24 14.67 -6.21
N SER A 32 10.90 13.61 -5.73
CA SER A 32 11.71 12.70 -6.57
C SER A 32 10.90 11.70 -7.40
N GLY A 33 9.56 11.72 -7.33
CA GLY A 33 8.70 10.85 -8.14
C GLY A 33 8.18 9.59 -7.45
N LYS A 34 8.49 9.35 -6.17
CA LYS A 34 7.94 8.21 -5.38
C LYS A 34 6.41 8.15 -5.43
N THR A 35 5.74 9.25 -5.05
CA THR A 35 4.28 9.38 -5.12
C THR A 35 3.77 9.34 -6.56
N SER A 36 4.55 9.83 -7.53
CA SER A 36 4.19 9.76 -8.95
C SER A 36 4.10 8.32 -9.46
N LEU A 37 5.01 7.44 -9.03
CA LEU A 37 4.96 6.00 -9.35
C LEU A 37 3.68 5.35 -8.80
N ILE A 38 3.32 5.64 -7.54
CA ILE A 38 2.09 5.12 -6.93
C ILE A 38 0.84 5.65 -7.65
N GLN A 39 0.83 6.93 -8.03
CA GLN A 39 -0.26 7.52 -8.78
C GLN A 39 -0.40 6.91 -10.18
N ALA A 40 0.70 6.55 -10.84
CA ALA A 40 0.65 5.85 -12.13
C ALA A 40 -0.03 4.47 -12.00
N LEU A 41 0.26 3.72 -10.94
CA LEU A 41 -0.41 2.45 -10.64
C LEU A 41 -1.92 2.62 -10.35
N LEU A 42 -2.28 3.67 -9.60
CA LEU A 42 -3.69 4.00 -9.36
C LEU A 42 -4.42 4.41 -10.64
N ARG A 43 -3.74 5.09 -11.57
CA ARG A 43 -4.31 5.45 -12.87
C ARG A 43 -4.57 4.22 -13.74
N LEU A 44 -3.61 3.30 -13.79
CA LEU A 44 -3.78 2.01 -14.45
C LEU A 44 -5.05 1.30 -13.93
N ARG A 45 -5.22 1.25 -12.61
CA ARG A 45 -6.42 0.68 -11.97
C ARG A 45 -7.70 1.40 -12.40
N THR A 46 -7.74 2.73 -12.31
CA THR A 46 -8.93 3.51 -12.60
C THR A 46 -9.35 3.36 -14.06
N LEU A 47 -8.41 3.41 -15.01
CA LEU A 47 -8.71 3.28 -16.43
C LEU A 47 -9.08 1.85 -16.81
N ALA A 48 -8.48 0.83 -16.19
CA ALA A 48 -8.89 -0.56 -16.38
C ALA A 48 -10.36 -0.81 -16.00
N ARG A 49 -10.86 -0.14 -14.94
CA ARG A 49 -12.29 -0.20 -14.55
C ARG A 49 -13.22 0.42 -15.59
N LEU A 50 -12.79 1.50 -16.26
CA LEU A 50 -13.58 2.20 -17.26
C LEU A 50 -13.59 1.46 -18.61
N HIS A 51 -12.48 0.84 -18.99
CA HIS A 51 -12.33 0.15 -20.28
C HIS A 51 -13.08 -1.20 -20.37
N ALA A 52 -13.58 -1.72 -19.24
CA ALA A 52 -14.50 -2.85 -19.23
C ALA A 52 -15.84 -2.57 -19.96
N GLY A 53 -16.08 -1.32 -20.41
CA GLY A 53 -17.30 -0.87 -21.08
C GLY A 53 -17.26 -0.61 -22.59
N GLY A 54 -16.12 -0.75 -23.29
CA GLY A 54 -16.06 -0.65 -24.76
C GLY A 54 -14.84 0.08 -25.33
N ALA A 55 -14.38 -0.39 -26.49
CA ALA A 55 -13.21 0.11 -27.21
C ALA A 55 -13.52 1.40 -27.99
N GLY A 56 -12.88 2.51 -27.61
CA GLY A 56 -12.80 3.73 -28.42
C GLY A 56 -11.59 3.67 -29.35
N THR A 57 -11.77 4.01 -30.62
CA THR A 57 -10.73 4.05 -31.66
C THR A 57 -9.78 5.23 -31.51
N VAL A 58 -8.54 4.98 -31.95
CA VAL A 58 -7.33 5.82 -31.85
C VAL A 58 -7.41 7.06 -32.75
N GLU A 59 -7.10 8.23 -32.19
CA GLU A 59 -6.54 9.36 -32.95
C GLU A 59 -5.06 9.55 -32.58
N SER A 60 -4.28 9.98 -33.57
CA SER A 60 -2.81 10.01 -33.62
C SER A 60 -2.11 10.50 -32.34
N VAL A 61 -1.06 9.77 -31.95
CA VAL A 61 -0.15 10.08 -30.84
C VAL A 61 0.52 11.43 -31.08
N ASN A 62 0.18 12.42 -30.24
CA ASN A 62 0.89 13.69 -30.20
C ASN A 62 2.15 13.49 -29.32
N VAL A 63 3.34 13.76 -29.87
CA VAL A 63 4.65 13.39 -29.30
C VAL A 63 4.96 14.12 -27.97
N GLU A 64 4.22 15.18 -27.64
CA GLU A 64 4.39 15.94 -26.39
C GLU A 64 3.54 15.44 -25.21
N ARG A 65 2.66 14.44 -25.42
CA ARG A 65 1.76 13.96 -24.37
C ARG A 65 2.46 13.00 -23.41
N ALA A 66 2.04 13.01 -22.15
CA ALA A 66 2.55 12.05 -21.18
C ALA A 66 2.03 10.65 -21.50
N VAL A 67 2.92 9.65 -21.45
CA VAL A 67 2.63 8.25 -21.70
C VAL A 67 3.18 7.40 -20.57
N LEU A 68 2.40 6.43 -20.12
CA LEU A 68 2.81 5.42 -19.15
C LEU A 68 2.72 4.04 -19.78
N GLU A 69 3.76 3.25 -19.68
CA GLU A 69 3.78 1.88 -20.18
C GLU A 69 4.00 0.89 -19.04
N PHE A 70 3.11 -0.08 -18.90
CA PHE A 70 3.16 -1.13 -17.89
C PHE A 70 3.36 -2.47 -18.56
N ARG A 71 4.41 -3.17 -18.14
CA ARG A 71 4.64 -4.57 -18.49
C ARG A 71 4.30 -5.46 -17.30
N PHE A 72 4.01 -6.72 -17.59
CA PHE A 72 3.58 -7.67 -16.58
C PHE A 72 4.52 -8.88 -16.54
N THR A 73 4.56 -9.56 -15.40
CA THR A 73 5.25 -10.84 -15.23
C THR A 73 4.37 -11.98 -15.75
N ALA A 74 4.91 -13.20 -15.73
CA ALA A 74 4.17 -14.45 -15.89
C ALA A 74 2.78 -14.44 -15.25
N PRO A 75 1.74 -14.94 -15.95
CA PRO A 75 1.74 -15.48 -17.32
C PRO A 75 1.52 -14.42 -18.43
N TYR A 76 1.66 -13.13 -18.12
CA TYR A 76 1.30 -12.02 -19.00
C TYR A 76 2.53 -11.28 -19.56
N GLU A 77 3.65 -11.95 -19.81
CA GLU A 77 4.90 -11.30 -20.24
C GLU A 77 4.78 -10.57 -21.58
N ALA A 78 3.90 -11.06 -22.46
CA ALA A 78 3.61 -10.41 -23.74
C ALA A 78 2.71 -9.17 -23.59
N ALA A 79 2.05 -9.01 -22.44
CA ALA A 79 1.08 -7.95 -22.20
C ALA A 79 1.75 -6.58 -22.05
N LEU A 80 1.15 -5.58 -22.69
CA LEU A 80 1.53 -4.17 -22.54
C LEU A 80 0.27 -3.34 -22.33
N ALA A 81 0.19 -2.64 -21.19
CA ALA A 81 -0.80 -1.61 -20.97
C ALA A 81 -0.17 -0.23 -21.17
N ARG A 82 -0.68 0.53 -22.13
CA ARG A 82 -0.24 1.89 -22.44
C ARG A 82 -1.32 2.87 -22.02
N LEU A 83 -0.99 3.82 -21.16
CA LEU A 83 -1.87 4.93 -20.80
C LEU A 83 -1.41 6.18 -21.54
N SER A 84 -2.35 6.83 -22.22
CA SER A 84 -2.12 8.14 -22.85
C SER A 84 -2.78 9.22 -22.01
N CYS A 85 -2.12 10.36 -21.88
CA CYS A 85 -2.58 11.45 -21.03
C CYS A 85 -2.76 12.75 -21.82
N VAL A 86 -3.92 13.40 -21.62
CA VAL A 86 -4.26 14.70 -22.25
C VAL A 86 -3.42 15.82 -21.64
N GLU A 87 -3.16 15.72 -20.34
CA GLU A 87 -2.27 16.59 -19.57
C GLU A 87 -1.24 15.74 -18.81
N GLN A 88 -0.14 16.34 -18.32
CA GLN A 88 0.93 15.62 -17.58
C GLN A 88 0.41 14.76 -16.42
N ILE A 89 -0.79 15.06 -15.92
CA ILE A 89 -1.39 14.35 -14.81
C ILE A 89 -2.73 13.73 -15.16
N VAL A 90 -3.35 13.92 -16.32
CA VAL A 90 -4.71 13.38 -16.61
C VAL A 90 -4.63 12.37 -17.74
N CYS A 91 -4.68 11.09 -17.38
CA CYS A 91 -4.77 9.99 -18.33
C CYS A 91 -6.21 9.55 -18.50
N ASP A 92 -6.65 9.48 -19.74
CA ASP A 92 -8.05 9.24 -20.15
C ASP A 92 -8.18 8.00 -21.07
N GLN A 93 -7.07 7.49 -21.58
CA GLN A 93 -7.04 6.33 -22.47
C GLN A 93 -6.13 5.23 -21.92
N ILE A 94 -6.57 3.99 -22.10
CA ILE A 94 -5.78 2.78 -21.88
C ILE A 94 -5.86 1.91 -23.13
N GLU A 95 -4.72 1.47 -23.62
CA GLU A 95 -4.60 0.46 -24.65
C GLU A 95 -3.93 -0.77 -24.03
N LEU A 96 -4.58 -1.93 -24.15
CA LEU A 96 -4.04 -3.19 -23.69
C LEU A 96 -3.78 -4.10 -24.89
N SER A 97 -2.51 -4.41 -25.14
CA SER A 97 -2.05 -5.24 -26.24
C SER A 97 -1.27 -6.46 -25.74
N GLY A 98 -1.05 -7.45 -26.61
CA GLY A 98 -0.27 -8.65 -26.28
C GLY A 98 -0.92 -9.59 -25.26
N VAL A 99 -2.24 -9.51 -25.09
CA VAL A 99 -3.03 -10.37 -24.19
C VAL A 99 -4.12 -11.06 -24.99
N ALA A 100 -4.23 -12.39 -24.87
CA ALA A 100 -5.32 -13.15 -25.46
C ALA A 100 -6.67 -12.71 -24.90
N ASP A 101 -7.73 -12.71 -25.71
CA ASP A 101 -9.06 -12.28 -25.27
C ASP A 101 -9.59 -13.11 -24.09
N SER A 102 -9.24 -14.40 -24.02
CA SER A 102 -9.55 -15.30 -22.90
C SER A 102 -8.88 -14.92 -21.57
N GLU A 103 -7.74 -14.24 -21.64
CA GLU A 103 -6.91 -13.88 -20.48
C GLU A 103 -7.10 -12.43 -20.05
N ARG A 104 -7.65 -11.59 -20.93
CA ARG A 104 -7.86 -10.15 -20.71
C ARG A 104 -8.64 -9.86 -19.43
N GLY A 105 -9.75 -10.56 -19.21
CA GLY A 105 -10.58 -10.39 -18.01
C GLY A 105 -9.83 -10.70 -16.72
N ALA A 106 -8.98 -11.74 -16.73
CA ALA A 106 -8.19 -12.13 -15.57
C ALA A 106 -7.08 -11.10 -15.25
N LEU A 107 -6.43 -10.55 -16.28
CA LEU A 107 -5.45 -9.48 -16.11
C LEU A 107 -6.10 -8.19 -15.60
N LEU A 108 -7.23 -7.79 -16.18
CA LEU A 108 -7.99 -6.62 -15.71
C LEU A 108 -8.44 -6.78 -14.25
N GLY A 109 -8.94 -7.96 -13.86
CA GLY A 109 -9.28 -8.25 -12.47
C GLY A 109 -8.07 -8.14 -11.52
N LYS A 110 -6.87 -8.52 -11.95
CA LYS A 110 -5.63 -8.28 -11.20
C LYS A 110 -5.29 -6.79 -11.12
N ILE A 111 -5.43 -6.03 -12.19
CA ILE A 111 -5.21 -4.58 -12.19
C ILE A 111 -6.22 -3.86 -11.29
N GLU A 112 -7.48 -4.27 -11.29
CA GLU A 112 -8.51 -3.75 -10.39
C GLU A 112 -8.18 -3.97 -8.91
N GLY A 113 -7.39 -5.00 -8.62
CA GLY A 113 -6.87 -5.32 -7.30
C GLY A 113 -5.81 -4.37 -6.76
N ILE A 114 -5.30 -3.41 -7.54
CA ILE A 114 -4.29 -2.45 -7.05
C ILE A 114 -4.90 -1.57 -5.94
N ARG A 115 -4.20 -1.41 -4.83
CA ARG A 115 -4.56 -0.49 -3.73
C ARG A 115 -3.35 0.36 -3.37
N ALA A 116 -3.62 1.61 -2.98
CA ALA A 116 -2.63 2.50 -2.42
C ALA A 116 -3.16 3.09 -1.12
N TYR A 117 -2.28 3.17 -0.14
CA TYR A 117 -2.57 3.61 1.21
C TYR A 117 -1.67 4.77 1.59
N LEU A 118 -2.30 5.86 2.03
CA LEU A 118 -1.68 6.97 2.73
C LEU A 118 -2.52 7.15 3.98
N PHE A 119 -2.14 6.47 5.04
CA PHE A 119 -2.94 6.40 6.25
C PHE A 119 -3.05 7.77 6.92
N ASP A 120 -4.21 8.08 7.48
CA ASP A 120 -4.45 9.28 8.26
C ASP A 120 -4.96 8.85 9.63
N HIS A 121 -4.14 9.06 10.66
CA HIS A 121 -4.45 8.59 12.01
C HIS A 121 -5.68 9.28 12.61
N TYR A 122 -6.01 10.52 12.19
CA TYR A 122 -7.25 11.16 12.60
C TYR A 122 -8.45 10.45 11.99
N ALA A 123 -8.42 10.20 10.68
CA ALA A 123 -9.48 9.47 9.99
C ALA A 123 -9.63 8.04 10.54
N MET A 124 -8.53 7.35 10.81
CA MET A 124 -8.53 5.98 11.37
C MET A 124 -9.10 5.90 12.79
N ALA A 125 -9.01 6.99 13.56
CA ALA A 125 -9.56 7.09 14.89
C ALA A 125 -11.06 7.43 14.90
N GLU A 126 -11.61 7.92 13.77
CA GLU A 126 -13.03 8.22 13.67
C GLU A 126 -13.88 6.94 13.68
N PRO A 127 -15.05 6.96 14.36
CA PRO A 127 -16.00 5.87 14.27
C PRO A 127 -16.45 5.62 12.83
N SER A 128 -16.47 4.36 12.41
CA SER A 128 -16.74 3.96 11.03
C SER A 128 -18.17 3.42 10.88
N LEU A 129 -18.82 3.72 9.75
CA LEU A 129 -20.11 3.13 9.40
C LEU A 129 -19.96 1.64 9.07
N TYR A 130 -20.82 0.82 9.67
CA TYR A 130 -20.88 -0.62 9.48
C TYR A 130 -22.28 -1.06 9.09
N THR A 131 -22.35 -1.89 8.05
CA THR A 131 -23.57 -2.56 7.64
C THR A 131 -23.37 -4.06 7.86
N PRO A 132 -24.08 -4.69 8.81
CA PRO A 132 -23.97 -6.12 9.07
C PRO A 132 -24.34 -6.97 7.85
N VAL A 133 -23.79 -8.18 7.78
CA VAL A 133 -23.94 -9.10 6.62
C VAL A 133 -25.41 -9.35 6.27
N GLU A 134 -26.28 -9.47 7.27
CA GLU A 134 -27.72 -9.73 7.10
C GLU A 134 -28.44 -8.61 6.31
N ALA A 135 -28.04 -7.35 6.53
CA ALA A 135 -28.64 -6.17 5.89
C ALA A 135 -28.12 -5.91 4.47
N GLN A 136 -26.98 -6.50 4.09
CA GLN A 136 -26.36 -6.30 2.77
C GLN A 136 -27.06 -7.07 1.63
N SER A 137 -27.91 -8.05 1.96
CA SER A 137 -28.66 -8.86 1.00
C SER A 137 -29.68 -8.07 0.15
N GLN A 138 -30.05 -6.85 0.58
CA GLN A 138 -31.05 -6.01 -0.08
C GLN A 138 -30.47 -4.78 -0.83
N ALA A 139 -29.19 -4.44 -0.62
CA ALA A 139 -28.56 -3.26 -1.21
C ALA A 139 -27.85 -3.58 -2.55
N GLY A 140 -28.57 -3.38 -3.65
CA GLY A 140 -28.07 -3.53 -5.01
C GLY A 140 -26.95 -2.55 -5.39
N ARG A 141 -25.96 -3.07 -6.12
CA ARG A 141 -25.16 -2.43 -7.19
C ARG A 141 -24.48 -1.06 -6.98
N GLN A 142 -23.92 -0.75 -5.80
CA GLN A 142 -22.89 0.31 -5.70
C GLN A 142 -21.72 -0.12 -4.81
N ARG A 143 -20.56 -0.45 -5.42
CA ARG A 143 -19.34 -0.92 -4.72
C ARG A 143 -18.55 0.22 -4.06
N GLU A 144 -18.63 1.45 -4.55
CA GLU A 144 -17.95 2.61 -3.91
C GLU A 144 -18.55 2.97 -2.54
N ALA A 145 -19.87 2.78 -2.37
CA ALA A 145 -20.52 2.85 -1.07
C ALA A 145 -20.11 1.68 -0.15
N ARG A 146 -19.81 0.49 -0.72
CA ARG A 146 -19.31 -0.65 0.06
C ARG A 146 -17.93 -0.37 0.66
N GLU A 147 -16.99 0.23 -0.08
CA GLU A 147 -15.67 0.58 0.45
C GLU A 147 -15.75 1.53 1.67
N LYS A 148 -16.78 2.40 1.72
CA LYS A 148 -17.04 3.31 2.85
C LYS A 148 -17.92 2.73 3.96
N ASN A 149 -18.78 1.75 3.67
CA ASN A 149 -19.76 1.19 4.61
C ASN A 149 -19.59 -0.34 4.76
N GLY A 150 -18.96 -0.80 5.85
CA GLY A 150 -18.91 -2.22 6.24
C GLY A 150 -18.19 -3.21 5.30
N SER A 151 -17.04 -2.80 4.76
CA SER A 151 -16.33 -3.50 3.68
C SER A 151 -15.25 -4.47 4.17
N ASP A 152 -15.04 -5.58 3.44
CA ASP A 152 -13.88 -6.50 3.59
C ASP A 152 -12.54 -5.85 3.19
N THR A 153 -12.53 -4.55 2.90
CA THR A 153 -11.40 -3.80 2.39
C THR A 153 -11.15 -2.55 3.22
N LEU A 154 -9.88 -2.20 3.38
CA LEU A 154 -9.47 -0.98 4.04
C LEU A 154 -9.51 0.20 3.05
N ALA A 155 -10.04 1.33 3.49
CA ALA A 155 -10.02 2.59 2.74
C ALA A 155 -8.57 3.10 2.57
N SER A 156 -8.31 3.91 1.55
CA SER A 156 -6.97 4.40 1.25
C SER A 156 -6.32 5.20 2.38
N ASN A 157 -7.12 5.90 3.20
CA ASN A 157 -6.65 6.62 4.39
C ASN A 157 -6.82 5.82 5.69
N GLY A 158 -7.36 4.59 5.62
CA GLY A 158 -7.64 3.76 6.78
C GLY A 158 -8.87 4.18 7.61
N GLY A 159 -9.64 5.19 7.19
CA GLY A 159 -10.73 5.75 8.01
C GLY A 159 -11.91 4.80 8.30
N ASN A 160 -11.92 3.62 7.68
CA ASN A 160 -12.90 2.57 7.96
C ASN A 160 -12.30 1.41 8.80
N LEU A 161 -11.18 1.62 9.49
CA LEU A 161 -10.45 0.56 10.20
C LEU A 161 -11.31 -0.19 11.22
N ALA A 162 -12.15 0.52 12.00
CA ALA A 162 -13.06 -0.12 12.96
C ALA A 162 -14.04 -1.07 12.26
N ALA A 163 -14.64 -0.61 11.16
CA ALA A 163 -15.56 -1.43 10.35
C ALA A 163 -14.87 -2.62 9.68
N ALA A 164 -13.64 -2.43 9.19
CA ALA A 164 -12.84 -3.47 8.55
C ALA A 164 -12.44 -4.57 9.55
N LEU A 165 -11.98 -4.20 10.76
CA LEU A 165 -11.66 -5.14 11.82
C LEU A 165 -12.90 -5.90 12.32
N ALA A 166 -14.05 -5.22 12.45
CA ALA A 166 -15.30 -5.88 12.79
C ALA A 166 -15.75 -6.88 11.71
N ALA A 167 -15.66 -6.51 10.43
CA ALA A 167 -15.96 -7.42 9.32
C ALA A 167 -15.05 -8.65 9.35
N LEU A 168 -13.75 -8.48 9.62
CA LEU A 168 -12.80 -9.59 9.74
C LEU A 168 -13.15 -10.48 10.94
N HIS A 169 -13.48 -9.90 12.09
CA HIS A 169 -13.88 -10.63 13.28
C HIS A 169 -15.15 -11.48 13.05
N GLU A 170 -16.17 -10.90 12.40
CA GLU A 170 -17.45 -11.56 12.14
C GLU A 170 -17.35 -12.66 11.08
N ARG A 171 -16.67 -12.39 9.96
CA ARG A 171 -16.66 -13.26 8.78
C ARG A 171 -15.50 -14.26 8.77
N HIS A 172 -14.38 -13.90 9.40
CA HIS A 172 -13.14 -14.66 9.38
C HIS A 172 -12.46 -14.67 10.77
N PRO A 173 -13.14 -15.24 11.80
CA PRO A 173 -12.69 -15.17 13.19
C PRO A 173 -11.31 -15.80 13.41
N GLU A 174 -10.94 -16.82 12.64
CA GLU A 174 -9.59 -17.42 12.70
C GLU A 174 -8.50 -16.44 12.26
N ASN A 175 -8.73 -15.70 11.18
CA ASN A 175 -7.82 -14.68 10.69
C ASN A 175 -7.71 -13.52 11.69
N PHE A 176 -8.84 -13.09 12.27
CA PHE A 176 -8.84 -12.07 13.30
C PHE A 176 -8.07 -12.53 14.56
N ALA A 177 -8.25 -13.77 14.99
CA ALA A 177 -7.54 -14.31 16.15
C ALA A 177 -6.01 -14.36 15.93
N GLN A 178 -5.56 -14.72 14.72
CA GLN A 178 -4.15 -14.65 14.34
C GLN A 178 -3.62 -13.22 14.31
N LEU A 179 -4.39 -12.29 13.74
CA LEU A 179 -4.10 -10.86 13.74
C LEU A 179 -3.92 -10.34 15.17
N GLU A 180 -4.86 -10.63 16.06
CA GLU A 180 -4.82 -10.18 17.46
C GLU A 180 -3.68 -10.84 18.24
N ALA A 181 -3.33 -12.10 17.93
CA ALA A 181 -2.15 -12.75 18.50
C ALA A 181 -0.85 -12.04 18.09
N GLU A 182 -0.69 -11.74 16.80
CA GLU A 182 0.48 -11.02 16.27
C GLU A 182 0.55 -9.60 16.87
N PHE A 183 -0.58 -8.89 16.93
CA PHE A 183 -0.68 -7.57 17.54
C PHE A 183 -0.16 -7.57 18.99
N ARG A 184 -0.61 -8.51 19.81
CA ARG A 184 -0.21 -8.62 21.23
C ARG A 184 1.25 -9.03 21.43
N GLN A 185 1.87 -9.67 20.44
CA GLN A 185 3.30 -9.95 20.46
C GLN A 185 4.13 -8.69 20.21
N ILE A 186 3.69 -7.84 19.28
CA ILE A 186 4.36 -6.59 18.92
C ILE A 186 4.14 -5.50 19.99
N VAL A 187 2.93 -5.43 20.55
CA VAL A 187 2.48 -4.39 21.49
C VAL A 187 1.92 -5.05 22.77
N PRO A 188 2.79 -5.57 23.66
CA PRO A 188 2.38 -6.41 24.79
C PRO A 188 1.65 -5.66 25.91
N GLU A 189 1.63 -4.33 25.90
CA GLU A 189 0.83 -3.54 26.84
C GLU A 189 -0.68 -3.71 26.64
N PHE A 190 -1.13 -4.16 25.46
CA PHE A 190 -2.55 -4.41 25.18
C PHE A 190 -2.89 -5.90 25.30
N ALA A 191 -4.06 -6.16 25.88
CA ALA A 191 -4.64 -7.48 26.06
C ALA A 191 -5.49 -7.93 24.87
N GLY A 192 -5.99 -7.00 24.05
CA GLY A 192 -6.82 -7.33 22.88
C GLY A 192 -7.38 -6.12 22.15
N ILE A 193 -7.98 -6.38 20.99
CA ILE A 193 -8.62 -5.40 20.12
C ILE A 193 -10.12 -5.43 20.41
N GLU A 194 -10.71 -4.26 20.63
CA GLU A 194 -12.15 -4.11 20.84
C GLU A 194 -12.77 -3.25 19.74
N VAL A 195 -13.89 -3.72 19.18
CA VAL A 195 -14.74 -2.89 18.33
C VAL A 195 -16.12 -2.85 18.97
N SER A 196 -16.53 -1.65 19.39
CA SER A 196 -17.79 -1.42 20.10
C SER A 196 -18.76 -0.58 19.29
N ARG A 197 -20.06 -0.85 19.45
CA ARG A 197 -21.11 -0.03 18.84
C ARG A 197 -21.24 1.29 19.60
N ARG A 198 -21.14 2.40 18.88
CA ARG A 198 -21.45 3.72 19.43
C ARG A 198 -22.98 3.87 19.51
N GLY A 199 -23.49 4.22 20.68
CA GLY A 199 -24.93 4.43 20.88
C GLY A 199 -25.45 5.60 20.05
N GLY A 200 -26.45 5.35 19.19
CA GLY A 200 -27.08 6.34 18.32
C GLY A 200 -27.55 5.68 17.04
N VAL A 201 -28.84 5.78 16.72
CA VAL A 201 -29.39 5.29 15.45
C VAL A 201 -29.00 6.29 14.38
N ALA A 202 -27.90 6.05 13.66
CA ALA A 202 -27.70 6.74 12.39
C ALA A 202 -28.78 6.23 11.43
N GLU A 203 -29.41 7.12 10.65
CA GLU A 203 -30.43 6.76 9.66
C GLU A 203 -29.92 5.78 8.57
N SER A 204 -28.61 5.49 8.54
CA SER A 204 -27.89 4.79 7.47
C SER A 204 -27.04 3.58 7.91
N GLY A 205 -27.02 3.18 9.19
CA GLY A 205 -26.28 1.99 9.66
C GLY A 205 -25.83 2.04 11.12
N GLU A 206 -25.10 1.00 11.55
CA GLU A 206 -24.46 0.98 12.86
C GLU A 206 -23.12 1.73 12.79
N THR A 207 -22.77 2.50 13.83
CA THR A 207 -21.46 3.15 13.90
C THR A 207 -20.57 2.38 14.88
N LEU A 208 -19.37 2.01 14.43
CA LEU A 208 -18.41 1.23 15.20
C LEU A 208 -17.21 2.09 15.60
N GLU A 209 -16.79 1.94 16.85
CA GLU A 209 -15.62 2.61 17.42
C GLU A 209 -14.56 1.55 17.78
N LEU A 210 -13.31 1.84 17.42
CA LEU A 210 -12.16 1.00 17.73
C LEU A 210 -11.60 1.39 19.11
N GLY A 211 -11.20 0.38 19.88
CA GLY A 211 -10.44 0.55 21.11
C GLY A 211 -9.48 -0.62 21.34
N LEU A 212 -8.54 -0.43 22.26
CA LEU A 212 -7.62 -1.47 22.70
C LEU A 212 -7.72 -1.65 24.20
N ARG A 213 -7.88 -2.90 24.63
CA ARG A 213 -7.94 -3.25 26.06
C ARG A 213 -6.54 -3.26 26.63
N LEU A 214 -6.26 -2.51 27.69
CA LEU A 214 -4.99 -2.52 28.41
C LEU A 214 -4.83 -3.80 29.23
N ARG A 215 -3.60 -4.33 29.24
CA ARG A 215 -3.24 -5.47 30.09
C ARG A 215 -3.04 -4.99 31.54
N GLY A 216 -3.80 -5.57 32.47
CA GLY A 216 -3.72 -5.23 33.90
C GLY A 216 -4.47 -3.95 34.30
N GLY A 217 -5.15 -3.29 33.36
CA GLY A 217 -5.99 -2.12 33.65
C GLY A 217 -7.21 -2.52 34.49
N SER A 218 -7.55 -1.69 35.49
CA SER A 218 -8.76 -1.85 36.32
C SER A 218 -9.83 -0.87 35.84
N GLY A 219 -10.59 -1.25 34.83
CA GLY A 219 -11.70 -0.45 34.34
C GLY A 219 -12.96 -0.56 35.22
N PRO A 220 -13.98 0.27 34.95
CA PRO A 220 -15.24 0.25 35.68
C PRO A 220 -15.90 -1.14 35.66
N GLY A 221 -16.31 -1.64 36.83
CA GLY A 221 -17.00 -2.93 36.95
C GLY A 221 -16.10 -4.18 36.76
N GLY A 222 -14.78 -4.04 36.95
CA GLY A 222 -13.83 -5.16 36.83
C GLY A 222 -13.53 -5.59 35.39
N ARG A 223 -14.01 -4.82 34.40
CA ARG A 223 -13.62 -4.95 32.99
C ARG A 223 -12.26 -4.29 32.80
N GLY A 224 -11.43 -4.80 31.90
CA GLY A 224 -10.16 -4.16 31.56
C GLY A 224 -10.37 -2.74 31.05
N GLU A 225 -9.47 -1.83 31.39
CA GLU A 225 -9.46 -0.47 30.84
C GLU A 225 -9.30 -0.51 29.32
N VAL A 226 -10.08 0.30 28.59
CA VAL A 226 -10.06 0.37 27.12
C VAL A 226 -9.64 1.76 26.70
N VAL A 227 -8.61 1.85 25.85
CA VAL A 227 -8.17 3.09 25.23
C VAL A 227 -8.83 3.20 23.86
N THR A 228 -9.65 4.23 23.67
CA THR A 228 -10.33 4.51 22.39
C THR A 228 -9.34 4.97 21.32
N ALA A 229 -9.69 4.78 20.05
CA ALA A 229 -8.76 5.02 18.94
C ALA A 229 -8.22 6.45 18.82
N ASP A 230 -8.99 7.46 19.24
CA ASP A 230 -8.59 8.87 19.32
C ASP A 230 -7.50 9.13 20.36
N ASN A 231 -7.34 8.21 21.33
CA ASN A 231 -6.31 8.26 22.37
C ASN A 231 -5.15 7.28 22.11
N LEU A 232 -5.12 6.60 20.96
CA LEU A 232 -4.03 5.72 20.55
C LEU A 232 -2.93 6.49 19.80
N SER A 233 -1.71 5.98 19.88
CA SER A 233 -0.61 6.52 19.07
C SER A 233 -0.85 6.25 17.58
N GLN A 234 -0.39 7.17 16.73
CA GLN A 234 -0.41 7.00 15.27
C GLN A 234 0.21 5.66 14.83
N GLY A 235 1.37 5.30 15.39
CA GLY A 235 2.06 4.05 15.06
C GLY A 235 1.25 2.80 15.39
N THR A 236 0.45 2.84 16.46
CA THR A 236 -0.46 1.74 16.84
C THR A 236 -1.57 1.56 15.82
N LEU A 237 -2.21 2.64 15.38
CA LEU A 237 -3.26 2.60 14.36
C LEU A 237 -2.71 2.10 13.01
N TYR A 238 -1.53 2.57 12.60
CA TYR A 238 -0.88 2.13 11.37
C TYR A 238 -0.50 0.65 11.42
N LEU A 239 0.01 0.17 12.56
CA LEU A 239 0.30 -1.25 12.77
C LEU A 239 -0.97 -2.10 12.60
N LEU A 240 -2.10 -1.70 13.20
CA LEU A 240 -3.37 -2.39 13.04
C LEU A 240 -3.85 -2.43 11.58
N ALA A 241 -3.66 -1.34 10.83
CA ALA A 241 -3.97 -1.31 9.40
C ALA A 241 -3.09 -2.27 8.60
N VAL A 242 -1.77 -2.30 8.83
CA VAL A 242 -0.86 -3.25 8.15
C VAL A 242 -1.23 -4.69 8.51
N LEU A 243 -1.50 -4.96 9.78
CA LEU A 243 -1.95 -6.27 10.24
C LEU A 243 -3.26 -6.68 9.54
N PHE A 244 -4.24 -5.78 9.45
CA PHE A 244 -5.47 -6.05 8.69
C PHE A 244 -5.15 -6.44 7.23
N LEU A 245 -4.25 -5.72 6.57
CA LEU A 245 -3.86 -6.03 5.19
C LEU A 245 -3.23 -7.43 5.06
N VAL A 246 -2.43 -7.85 6.04
CA VAL A 246 -1.75 -9.16 6.09
C VAL A 246 -2.74 -10.31 6.30
N PHE A 247 -3.72 -10.13 7.19
CA PHE A 247 -4.63 -11.18 7.62
C PHE A 247 -5.99 -11.16 6.91
N GLN A 248 -6.25 -10.21 6.00
CA GLN A 248 -7.47 -10.26 5.18
C GLN A 248 -7.47 -11.52 4.29
N PRO A 249 -8.60 -12.21 4.11
CA PRO A 249 -8.67 -13.48 3.38
C PRO A 249 -8.31 -13.38 1.89
N ALA A 250 -8.67 -12.26 1.27
CA ALA A 250 -8.46 -11.99 -0.15
C ALA A 250 -7.69 -10.68 -0.34
N PRO A 251 -6.34 -10.68 -0.16
CA PRO A 251 -5.57 -9.47 -0.23
C PRO A 251 -5.50 -8.88 -1.66
N PRO A 252 -5.29 -7.56 -1.80
CA PRO A 252 -5.03 -6.88 -3.06
C PRO A 252 -3.92 -7.55 -3.89
N SER A 253 -3.94 -7.39 -5.21
CA SER A 253 -2.85 -7.88 -6.08
C SER A 253 -1.57 -7.05 -5.95
N VAL A 254 -1.73 -5.74 -5.71
CA VAL A 254 -0.67 -4.77 -5.47
C VAL A 254 -1.08 -3.89 -4.29
N VAL A 255 -0.17 -3.69 -3.36
CA VAL A 255 -0.31 -2.78 -2.22
C VAL A 255 0.80 -1.74 -2.29
N CYS A 256 0.40 -0.48 -2.46
CA CYS A 256 1.31 0.66 -2.32
C CYS A 256 1.08 1.29 -0.93
N ILE A 257 2.12 1.55 -0.15
CA ILE A 257 1.99 2.24 1.14
C ILE A 257 2.99 3.38 1.19
N GLU A 258 2.48 4.61 1.33
CA GLU A 258 3.31 5.79 1.48
C GLU A 258 3.70 6.00 2.94
N GLU A 259 4.96 6.32 3.18
CA GLU A 259 5.54 6.60 4.51
C GLU A 259 5.24 5.48 5.51
N ILE A 260 5.59 4.25 5.14
CA ILE A 260 5.21 3.02 5.85
C ILE A 260 5.60 3.00 7.33
N ASP A 261 6.67 3.69 7.70
CA ASP A 261 7.24 3.78 9.04
C ASP A 261 6.76 4.99 9.86
N ARG A 262 5.89 5.84 9.29
CA ARG A 262 5.49 7.09 9.93
C ARG A 262 4.82 6.86 11.29
N GLY A 263 5.33 7.54 12.31
CA GLY A 263 4.82 7.45 13.68
C GLY A 263 5.14 6.13 14.39
N MET A 264 5.88 5.20 13.75
CA MET A 264 6.29 3.94 14.37
C MET A 264 7.59 4.11 15.16
N HIS A 265 7.66 3.44 16.31
CA HIS A 265 8.90 3.34 17.06
C HIS A 265 9.92 2.45 16.31
N PRO A 266 11.23 2.81 16.23
CA PRO A 266 12.22 2.06 15.44
C PRO A 266 12.30 0.56 15.74
N ARG A 267 12.07 0.17 16.99
CA ARG A 267 12.04 -1.25 17.42
C ARG A 267 10.94 -2.09 16.71
N TRP A 268 9.89 -1.46 16.19
CA TRP A 268 8.82 -2.14 15.45
C TRP A 268 9.10 -2.29 13.96
N LEU A 269 10.12 -1.61 13.41
CA LEU A 269 10.41 -1.64 11.97
C LEU A 269 10.76 -3.05 11.47
N ARG A 270 11.37 -3.88 12.32
CA ARG A 270 11.60 -5.31 12.01
C ARG A 270 10.29 -6.07 11.87
N ALA A 271 9.38 -5.93 12.83
CA ALA A 271 8.06 -6.57 12.75
C ALA A 271 7.27 -6.06 11.53
N LEU A 272 7.34 -4.75 11.25
CA LEU A 272 6.74 -4.16 10.06
C LEU A 272 7.27 -4.79 8.76
N ARG A 273 8.59 -4.89 8.60
CA ARG A 273 9.20 -5.56 7.43
C ARG A 273 8.71 -7.00 7.31
N ASP A 274 8.75 -7.76 8.41
CA ASP A 274 8.38 -9.17 8.41
C ASP A 274 6.89 -9.38 8.05
N LEU A 275 6.00 -8.46 8.48
CA LEU A 275 4.59 -8.44 8.07
C LEU A 275 4.44 -8.20 6.56
N LEU A 276 5.18 -7.25 5.98
CA LEU A 276 5.12 -6.97 4.55
C LEU A 276 5.76 -8.09 3.71
N TYR A 277 6.80 -8.75 4.23
CA TYR A 277 7.37 -9.95 3.62
C TYR A 277 6.38 -11.10 3.64
N ARG A 278 5.61 -11.27 4.73
CA ARG A 278 4.51 -12.23 4.74
C ARG A 278 3.54 -11.94 3.60
N LEU A 279 3.16 -10.68 3.36
CA LEU A 279 2.33 -10.27 2.21
C LEU A 279 2.94 -10.64 0.85
N SER A 280 4.21 -10.28 0.64
CA SER A 280 4.87 -10.42 -0.66
C SER A 280 5.30 -11.85 -0.99
N TYR A 281 5.77 -12.57 0.02
CA TYR A 281 6.37 -13.90 -0.08
C TYR A 281 5.62 -14.92 0.79
N PRO A 282 4.30 -15.15 0.58
CA PRO A 282 3.48 -15.99 1.46
C PRO A 282 4.03 -17.41 1.64
N ARG A 283 4.67 -17.97 0.61
CA ARG A 283 5.22 -19.34 0.63
C ARG A 283 6.32 -19.51 1.67
N ASP A 284 7.14 -18.48 1.88
CA ASP A 284 8.24 -18.51 2.87
C ASP A 284 7.70 -18.54 4.30
N PHE A 285 6.42 -18.19 4.47
CA PHE A 285 5.67 -18.25 5.72
C PHE A 285 4.63 -19.38 5.74
N GLY A 286 4.74 -20.38 4.84
CA GLY A 286 3.86 -21.54 4.81
C GLY A 286 2.43 -21.25 4.34
N GLN A 287 2.16 -20.11 3.70
CA GLN A 287 0.84 -19.73 3.21
C GLN A 287 0.68 -20.09 1.73
N SER A 288 -0.50 -20.63 1.37
CA SER A 288 -0.83 -21.05 -0.01
C SER A 288 -1.52 -19.97 -0.85
N ARG A 289 -1.79 -18.79 -0.27
CA ARG A 289 -2.43 -17.68 -0.99
C ARG A 289 -1.51 -17.07 -2.06
N ALA A 290 -2.10 -16.28 -2.95
CA ALA A 290 -1.35 -15.54 -3.95
C ALA A 290 -0.41 -14.49 -3.31
N PRO A 291 0.79 -14.28 -3.88
CA PRO A 291 1.69 -13.20 -3.47
C PRO A 291 1.11 -11.83 -3.82
N VAL A 292 1.41 -10.85 -2.97
CA VAL A 292 0.99 -9.47 -3.12
C VAL A 292 2.21 -8.65 -3.55
N GLN A 293 2.14 -7.92 -4.65
CA GLN A 293 3.23 -7.01 -4.98
C GLN A 293 3.20 -5.80 -4.06
N VAL A 294 4.28 -5.51 -3.33
CA VAL A 294 4.35 -4.41 -2.37
C VAL A 294 5.27 -3.31 -2.89
N LEU A 295 4.80 -2.07 -2.83
CA LEU A 295 5.58 -0.86 -3.04
C LEU A 295 5.45 0.01 -1.79
N ALA A 296 6.52 0.12 -1.01
CA ALA A 296 6.53 0.93 0.20
C ALA A 296 7.47 2.11 0.03
N THR A 297 7.07 3.31 0.45
CA THR A 297 8.00 4.45 0.54
C THR A 297 8.41 4.67 1.99
N THR A 298 9.67 5.07 2.19
CA THR A 298 10.18 5.40 3.54
C THR A 298 11.17 6.56 3.47
N HIS A 299 11.27 7.27 4.58
CA HIS A 299 12.33 8.23 4.85
C HIS A 299 13.22 7.80 6.02
N SER A 300 13.06 6.58 6.53
CA SER A 300 13.79 6.09 7.71
C SER A 300 15.07 5.35 7.31
N PRO A 301 16.25 5.88 7.71
CA PRO A 301 17.51 5.15 7.58
C PRO A 301 17.47 3.79 8.30
N TYR A 302 16.79 3.72 9.45
CA TYR A 302 16.65 2.50 10.23
C TYR A 302 15.83 1.42 9.51
N LEU A 303 14.80 1.81 8.75
CA LEU A 303 14.05 0.83 7.95
C LEU A 303 14.91 0.35 6.78
N LEU A 304 15.63 1.27 6.12
CA LEU A 304 16.53 0.96 5.01
C LEU A 304 17.61 -0.07 5.43
N ASP A 305 18.17 0.04 6.63
CA ASP A 305 19.15 -0.91 7.17
C ASP A 305 18.65 -2.35 7.23
N LEU A 306 17.34 -2.56 7.39
CA LEU A 306 16.75 -3.91 7.43
C LEU A 306 16.74 -4.61 6.07
N PHE A 307 17.14 -3.91 5.01
CA PHE A 307 17.24 -4.40 3.63
C PHE A 307 18.69 -4.50 3.14
N LYS A 308 19.69 -4.44 4.05
CA LYS A 308 21.12 -4.58 3.70
C LYS A 308 21.42 -5.84 2.87
N ASP A 309 20.76 -6.95 3.20
CA ASP A 309 20.92 -8.23 2.51
C ASP A 309 20.01 -8.39 1.28
N HIS A 310 19.16 -7.39 1.01
CA HIS A 310 18.20 -7.36 -0.11
C HIS A 310 18.30 -6.06 -0.92
N PRO A 311 19.50 -5.65 -1.41
CA PRO A 311 19.67 -4.42 -2.18
C PRO A 311 18.85 -4.42 -3.47
N GLU A 312 18.49 -5.59 -3.98
CA GLU A 312 17.64 -5.75 -5.13
C GLU A 312 16.18 -5.32 -4.91
N GLU A 313 15.76 -5.15 -3.66
CA GLU A 313 14.43 -4.65 -3.31
C GLU A 313 14.41 -3.13 -3.11
N ILE A 314 15.57 -2.48 -3.01
CA ILE A 314 15.68 -1.03 -2.77
C ILE A 314 15.73 -0.28 -4.09
N ILE A 315 14.84 0.71 -4.26
CA ILE A 315 14.84 1.68 -5.35
C ILE A 315 15.16 3.05 -4.77
N ILE A 316 16.26 3.64 -5.25
CA ILE A 316 16.63 5.01 -4.98
C ILE A 316 15.99 5.90 -6.04
N SER A 317 15.15 6.80 -5.58
CA SER A 317 14.48 7.81 -6.37
C SER A 317 15.28 9.10 -6.28
N GLN A 318 15.89 9.50 -7.39
CA GLN A 318 16.76 10.66 -7.48
C GLN A 318 16.02 11.83 -8.13
N LYS A 319 16.42 13.04 -7.79
CA LYS A 319 15.93 14.28 -8.40
C LYS A 319 17.15 15.05 -8.90
N CYS A 320 17.15 15.39 -10.18
CA CYS A 320 18.17 16.23 -10.80
C CYS A 320 17.47 17.42 -11.45
N GLY A 321 17.51 18.58 -10.78
CA GLY A 321 16.73 19.75 -11.20
C GLY A 321 15.21 19.44 -11.31
N LEU A 322 14.68 19.47 -12.54
CA LEU A 322 13.25 19.24 -12.83
C LEU A 322 12.93 17.80 -13.28
N SER A 323 13.92 16.93 -13.41
CA SER A 323 13.74 15.53 -13.75
C SER A 323 13.97 14.62 -12.55
N ALA A 324 13.36 13.44 -12.61
CA ALA A 324 13.55 12.37 -11.66
C ALA A 324 13.80 11.05 -12.37
N HIS A 325 14.64 10.21 -11.76
CA HIS A 325 14.95 8.87 -12.23
C HIS A 325 14.96 7.88 -11.06
N PHE A 326 14.83 6.61 -11.41
CA PHE A 326 14.88 5.51 -10.45
C PHE A 326 16.12 4.67 -10.74
N GLU A 327 16.82 4.29 -9.69
CA GLU A 327 17.96 3.39 -9.74
C GLU A 327 17.78 2.31 -8.68
N ARG A 328 17.94 1.04 -9.04
CA ARG A 328 17.91 -0.03 -8.04
C ARG A 328 19.27 -0.10 -7.37
N LEU A 329 19.28 -0.26 -6.05
CA LEU A 329 20.53 -0.29 -5.30
C LEU A 329 21.44 -1.45 -5.77
N SER A 330 20.88 -2.61 -6.11
CA SER A 330 21.64 -3.75 -6.66
C SER A 330 22.34 -3.49 -8.00
N ASP A 331 21.92 -2.46 -8.74
CA ASP A 331 22.47 -2.17 -10.08
C ASP A 331 23.75 -1.31 -9.98
N ARG A 332 24.08 -0.82 -8.77
CA ARG A 332 25.29 -0.05 -8.49
C ARG A 332 26.53 -0.94 -8.46
N ALA A 333 27.48 -0.63 -9.33
CA ALA A 333 28.76 -1.34 -9.39
C ALA A 333 29.64 -1.15 -8.13
N ASP A 334 29.50 -0.01 -7.45
CA ASP A 334 30.28 0.35 -6.26
C ASP A 334 29.67 -0.17 -4.95
N LEU A 335 28.46 -0.75 -5.00
CA LEU A 335 27.70 -1.14 -3.80
C LEU A 335 28.51 -2.05 -2.86
N GLY A 336 29.19 -3.07 -3.41
CA GLY A 336 29.98 -4.01 -2.61
C GLY A 336 31.13 -3.35 -1.85
N ALA A 337 31.74 -2.31 -2.42
CA ALA A 337 32.79 -1.54 -1.76
C ALA A 337 32.22 -0.60 -0.68
N LEU A 338 31.04 -0.03 -0.92
CA LEU A 338 30.36 0.87 0.02
C LEU A 338 29.81 0.14 1.25
N LEU A 339 29.26 -1.06 1.06
CA LEU A 339 28.56 -1.81 2.10
C LEU A 339 29.44 -2.28 3.27
N GLY A 340 30.77 -2.21 3.15
CA GLY A 340 31.80 -2.75 4.06
C GLY A 340 31.37 -2.88 5.53
N GLU A 341 31.77 -1.94 6.38
CA GLU A 341 31.30 -1.88 7.78
C GLU A 341 30.16 -0.88 7.99
N ALA A 342 29.83 -0.07 6.97
CA ALA A 342 28.79 0.95 7.06
C ALA A 342 27.37 0.34 7.03
N SER A 343 26.44 1.05 7.67
CA SER A 343 25.00 0.80 7.55
C SER A 343 24.47 1.43 6.25
N LEU A 344 23.40 0.86 5.67
CA LEU A 344 22.78 1.45 4.48
C LEU A 344 22.17 2.81 4.81
N GLY A 345 21.61 2.95 6.01
CA GLY A 345 21.05 4.17 6.54
C GLY A 345 22.07 5.30 6.57
N ASP A 346 23.29 5.05 7.07
CA ASP A 346 24.36 6.05 7.12
C ASP A 346 24.85 6.43 5.73
N LEU A 347 25.02 5.45 4.84
CA LEU A 347 25.43 5.70 3.44
C LEU A 347 24.37 6.53 2.69
N TRP A 348 23.09 6.30 2.97
CA TRP A 348 22.02 7.11 2.39
C TRP A 348 21.97 8.52 2.99
N PHE A 349 22.00 8.62 4.33
CA PHE A 349 21.96 9.90 5.03
C PHE A 349 23.12 10.83 4.67
N SER A 350 24.33 10.27 4.50
CA SER A 350 25.52 11.01 4.06
C SER A 350 25.51 11.40 2.58
N GLY A 351 24.52 10.96 1.81
CA GLY A 351 24.41 11.22 0.38
C GLY A 351 25.25 10.32 -0.53
N ILE A 352 26.03 9.38 0.04
CA ILE A 352 26.87 8.44 -0.72
C ILE A 352 26.02 7.54 -1.63
N LEU A 353 24.85 7.11 -1.16
CA LEU A 353 23.90 6.36 -1.99
C LEU A 353 23.11 7.24 -2.98
N GLY A 354 23.22 8.57 -2.89
CA GLY A 354 22.35 9.48 -3.63
C GLY A 354 20.89 9.43 -3.14
N GLY A 355 19.98 10.05 -3.89
CA GLY A 355 18.58 10.13 -3.44
C GLY A 355 18.41 10.93 -2.15
N VAL A 356 19.20 11.97 -1.98
CA VAL A 356 19.08 13.01 -0.95
C VAL A 356 18.85 14.38 -1.59
N PRO A 357 18.38 15.40 -0.88
CA PRO A 357 18.29 16.77 -1.40
C PRO A 357 19.66 17.29 -1.85
N GLU A 358 19.70 18.09 -2.92
CA GLU A 358 20.92 18.77 -3.38
C GLU A 358 21.42 19.77 -2.32
N GLU A 359 22.74 19.91 -2.14
CA GLU A 359 23.35 20.76 -1.10
C GLU A 359 23.00 22.26 -1.24
N GLU A 360 22.66 22.72 -2.45
CA GLU A 360 22.20 24.10 -2.69
C GLU A 360 20.82 24.41 -2.08
N ALA A 361 20.16 23.42 -1.46
CA ALA A 361 18.87 23.57 -0.79
C ALA A 361 18.96 24.05 0.68
N PHE A 362 20.16 24.34 1.21
CA PHE A 362 20.38 24.72 2.61
C PHE A 362 21.09 26.07 2.79
#